data_AF-A0A952ZXK8-F1
#
_entry.id   AF-A0A952ZXK8-F1
#
_cell.length_a   1.000
_cell.length_b   1.000
_cell.length_c   1.000
_cell.angle_alpha   90.00
_cell.angle_beta   90.00
_cell.angle_gamma   90.00
#
_symmetry.space_group_name_H-M   'P 1'
#
loop_
_entity.id
_entity.type
_entity.pdbx_description
1 polymer ?
#
loop_
_entity_poly.entity_id
_entity_poly.type
_entity_poly.pdbx_seq_one_letter_code
_entity_poly.pdbx_strand_id
1 'polypeptide(L)' 'MSFQAYLDNIQAKTGQSPADFRALAAKKGFTRDGTIAPGVKAGEIVAWLKADFKLGHGHAMAIFALLKGKKS' A
#
# COMPACT_ATOMS: atom_id res chain seq x y z
N MET A 1 7.72 11.36 -13.06
CA MET A 1 6.49 11.40 -12.24
C MET A 1 6.89 11.31 -10.78
N SER A 2 6.32 12.16 -9.92
CA SER A 2 6.62 12.14 -8.49
C SER A 2 5.89 10.98 -7.78
N PHE A 3 6.37 10.62 -6.59
CA PHE A 3 5.69 9.64 -5.73
C PHE A 3 4.28 10.09 -5.36
N GLN A 4 4.07 11.40 -5.17
CA GLN A 4 2.76 11.99 -4.91
C GLN A 4 1.78 11.74 -6.07
N ALA A 5 2.20 11.95 -7.32
CA ALA A 5 1.35 11.67 -8.48
C ALA A 5 0.93 10.20 -8.57
N TYR A 6 1.75 9.26 -8.11
CA TYR A 6 1.37 7.86 -8.00
C TYR A 6 0.27 7.65 -6.95
N LEU A 7 0.41 8.26 -5.77
CA LEU A 7 -0.59 8.16 -4.69
C LEU A 7 -1.92 8.79 -5.12
N ASP A 8 -1.89 9.94 -5.79
CA ASP A 8 -3.10 10.62 -6.28
C ASP A 8 -3.83 9.75 -7.32
N ASN A 9 -3.08 9.13 -8.25
CA ASN A 9 -3.65 8.19 -9.21
C ASN A 9 -4.23 6.94 -8.56
N ILE A 10 -3.60 6.45 -7.49
CA ILE A 10 -4.11 5.31 -6.73
C ILE A 10 -5.42 5.72 -6.04
N GLN A 11 -5.45 6.84 -5.33
CA GLN A 11 -6.63 7.35 -4.66
C GLN A 11 -7.78 7.59 -5.65
N ALA A 12 -7.49 8.16 -6.83
CA ALA A 12 -8.49 8.34 -7.88
C ALA A 12 -9.08 7.01 -8.40
N LYS A 13 -8.30 5.91 -8.37
CA LYS A 13 -8.75 4.58 -8.82
C LYS A 13 -9.46 3.79 -7.74
N THR A 14 -9.00 3.89 -6.50
CA THR A 14 -9.44 3.03 -5.40
C THR A 14 -10.41 3.71 -4.46
N GLY A 15 -10.51 5.05 -4.52
CA GLY A 15 -11.21 5.87 -3.54
C GLY A 15 -10.52 5.94 -2.17
N GLN A 16 -9.39 5.25 -1.99
CA GLN A 16 -8.71 5.12 -0.70
C GLN A 16 -7.50 6.06 -0.62
N SER A 17 -7.43 6.83 0.46
CA SER A 17 -6.28 7.66 0.75
C SER A 17 -5.07 6.82 1.23
N PRO A 18 -3.86 7.39 1.23
CA PRO A 18 -2.68 6.75 1.84
C PRO A 18 -2.90 6.35 3.31
N ALA A 19 -3.66 7.12 4.08
CA ALA A 19 -3.98 6.81 5.47
C ALA A 19 -4.93 5.60 5.56
N ASP A 20 -5.91 5.50 4.66
CA ASP A 20 -6.82 4.36 4.62
C ASP A 20 -6.08 3.06 4.29
N PHE A 21 -5.10 3.09 3.39
CA PHE A 21 -4.26 1.93 3.13
C PHE A 21 -3.48 1.47 4.36
N ARG A 22 -2.98 2.39 5.19
CA ARG A 22 -2.32 2.05 6.47
C ARG A 22 -3.31 1.38 7.42
N ALA A 23 -4.51 1.92 7.56
CA ALA A 23 -5.55 1.35 8.42
C ALA A 23 -6.00 -0.03 7.93
N LEU A 24 -6.21 -0.20 6.63
CA LEU A 24 -6.56 -1.48 6.02
C LEU A 24 -5.45 -2.51 6.15
N ALA A 25 -4.20 -2.12 5.91
CA ALA A 25 -3.04 -2.99 6.05
C ALA A 25 -2.88 -3.46 7.51
N ALA A 26 -3.10 -2.57 8.49
CA ALA A 26 -3.10 -2.94 9.90
C ALA A 26 -4.25 -3.91 10.22
N LYS A 27 -5.46 -3.65 9.71
CA LYS A 27 -6.62 -4.54 9.87
C LYS A 27 -6.40 -5.93 9.27
N LYS A 28 -5.67 -6.02 8.15
CA LYS A 28 -5.28 -7.28 7.50
C LYS A 28 -4.08 -7.97 8.17
N GLY A 29 -3.42 -7.31 9.13
CA GLY A 29 -2.20 -7.82 9.76
C GLY A 29 -0.92 -7.65 8.92
N PHE A 30 -0.97 -6.90 7.82
CA PHE A 30 0.19 -6.62 6.98
C PHE A 30 1.16 -5.61 7.60
N THR A 31 0.67 -4.74 8.47
CA THR A 31 1.50 -3.77 9.19
C THR A 31 1.32 -3.87 10.69
N ARG A 32 2.42 -3.68 11.41
CA ARG A 32 2.47 -3.58 12.87
C ARG A 32 3.37 -2.40 13.26
N ASP A 33 2.91 -1.59 14.21
CA ASP A 33 3.64 -0.41 14.71
C ASP A 33 4.11 0.56 13.60
N GLY A 34 3.28 0.74 12.56
CA GLY A 34 3.57 1.65 11.46
C GLY A 34 4.56 1.13 10.42
N THR A 35 4.97 -0.14 10.50
CA THR A 35 5.88 -0.80 9.55
C THR A 35 5.30 -2.14 9.08
N ILE A 36 5.89 -2.78 8.05
CA ILE A 36 5.46 -4.11 7.60
C ILE A 36 5.66 -5.12 8.75
N ALA A 37 4.64 -5.93 9.03
CA ALA A 37 4.72 -6.94 10.06
C ALA A 37 5.78 -8.00 9.71
N PRO A 38 6.50 -8.54 10.71
CA PRO A 38 7.51 -9.55 10.47
C PRO A 38 6.89 -10.80 9.82
N GLY A 39 7.53 -11.31 8.76
CA GLY A 39 7.05 -12.45 7.98
C GLY A 39 6.15 -12.09 6.79
N VAL A 40 5.62 -10.87 6.72
CA VAL A 40 4.78 -10.43 5.59
C VAL A 40 5.67 -10.10 4.38
N LYS A 41 5.43 -10.79 3.26
CA LYS A 41 6.16 -10.55 2.02
C LYS A 41 5.51 -9.44 1.19
N ALA A 42 6.33 -8.69 0.45
CA ALA A 42 5.84 -7.70 -0.51
C ALA A 42 4.85 -8.31 -1.53
N GLY A 43 5.07 -9.57 -1.94
CA GLY A 43 4.19 -10.28 -2.86
C GLY A 43 2.76 -10.47 -2.33
N GLU A 44 2.59 -10.66 -1.02
CA GLU A 44 1.26 -10.83 -0.39
C GLU A 44 0.48 -9.52 -0.41
N ILE A 45 1.15 -8.41 -0.08
CA ILE A 45 0.55 -7.07 -0.15
C ILE A 45 0.21 -6.72 -1.60
N VAL A 46 1.09 -7.03 -2.55
CA VAL A 46 0.83 -6.80 -3.98
C VAL A 46 -0.34 -7.64 -4.47
N ALA A 47 -0.45 -8.90 -4.07
CA ALA A 47 -1.57 -9.76 -4.43
C ALA A 47 -2.90 -9.23 -3.86
N TRP A 48 -2.90 -8.80 -2.60
CA TRP A 48 -4.05 -8.15 -1.97
C TRP A 48 -4.49 -6.89 -2.72
N LEU A 49 -3.56 -5.99 -3.03
CA LEU A 49 -3.85 -4.75 -3.74
C LEU A 49 -4.35 -4.99 -5.18
N LYS A 50 -3.89 -6.06 -5.82
CA LYS A 50 -4.42 -6.51 -7.12
C LYS A 50 -5.83 -7.06 -7.01
N ALA A 51 -6.11 -7.89 -6.00
CA ALA A 51 -7.39 -8.54 -5.82
C ALA A 51 -8.50 -7.54 -5.41
N ASP A 52 -8.24 -6.75 -4.37
CA ASP A 52 -9.26 -5.88 -3.77
C ASP A 52 -9.41 -4.55 -4.53
N PHE A 53 -8.32 -4.04 -5.12
CA PHE A 53 -8.26 -2.69 -5.70
C PHE A 53 -7.89 -2.64 -7.18
N LYS A 54 -7.69 -3.80 -7.83
CA LYS A 54 -7.26 -3.92 -9.23
C LYS A 54 -6.02 -3.07 -9.56
N LEU A 55 -5.14 -2.87 -8.59
CA LEU A 55 -3.94 -2.06 -8.79
C LEU A 55 -2.90 -2.84 -9.62
N GLY A 56 -2.36 -2.18 -10.63
CA GLY A 56 -1.19 -2.68 -11.36
C GLY A 56 0.03 -2.82 -10.45
N HIS A 57 1.02 -3.62 -10.88
CA HIS A 57 2.19 -3.95 -10.05
C HIS A 57 2.95 -2.71 -9.54
N GLY A 58 3.16 -1.69 -10.39
CA GLY A 58 3.83 -0.44 -9.99
C GLY A 58 3.08 0.35 -8.91
N HIS A 59 1.75 0.46 -9.03
CA HIS A 59 0.91 1.10 -8.02
C HIS A 59 0.92 0.32 -6.70
N ALA A 60 0.85 -1.01 -6.78
CA ALA A 60 0.90 -1.86 -5.60
C ALA A 60 2.24 -1.74 -4.85
N MET A 61 3.36 -1.63 -5.59
CA MET A 61 4.68 -1.38 -5.01
C MET A 61 4.81 0.00 -4.37
N ALA A 62 4.13 1.02 -4.90
CA ALA A 62 4.08 2.35 -4.28
C ALA A 62 3.37 2.31 -2.92
N ILE A 63 2.25 1.60 -2.81
CA ILE A 63 1.59 1.37 -1.51
C ILE A 63 2.45 0.53 -0.58
N PHE A 64 3.11 -0.51 -1.08
CA PHE A 64 4.05 -1.28 -0.26
C PHE A 64 5.16 -0.38 0.33
N ALA A 65 5.73 0.52 -0.47
CA ALA A 65 6.74 1.47 -0.01
C ALA A 65 6.18 2.46 1.04
N LEU A 66 4.93 2.91 0.87
CA LEU A 66 4.21 3.72 1.85
C LEU A 66 4.06 2.98 3.19
N LEU A 67 3.59 1.72 3.15
CA LEU A 67 3.36 0.87 4.32
C LEU A 67 4.66 0.49 5.03
N LYS A 68 5.76 0.33 4.28
CA LYS A 68 7.09 0.05 4.83
C LYS A 68 7.64 1.19 5.67
N GLY A 69 7.12 2.41 5.52
CA GLY A 69 7.56 3.55 6.30
C GLY A 69 9.01 3.90 5.97
N LYS A 70 9.27 4.38 4.75
CA LYS A 70 10.46 5.21 4.55
C LYS A 70 10.15 6.60 5.09
N LYS A 71 10.83 6.98 6.16
CA LYS A 71 11.13 8.39 6.43
C LYS A 71 11.80 8.93 5.17
N SER A 72 11.18 9.94 4.55
CA SER A 72 11.91 10.90 3.73
C SER A 72 13.11 11.41 4.53
#